data_AF-A0A420I245-F1
#
_entry.id   AF-A0A420I245-F1
#
_cell.length_a   1.000
_cell.length_b   1.000
_cell.length_c   1.000
_cell.angle_alpha   90.00
_cell.angle_beta   90.00
_cell.angle_gamma   90.00
#
_symmetry.space_group_name_H-M   'P 1'
#
loop_
_entity.id
_entity.type
_entity.pdbx_description
1 polymer ?
#
loop_
_entity_poly.entity_id
_entity_poly.type
_entity_poly.pdbx_seq_one_letter_code
_entity_poly.pdbx_strand_id
1 'polypeptide(L)'
;MRFTITRVSVFLSLLGVVLASVLEPRQNDPHNSKPFNGFQCHDARFSAEFLELVTNQIKSLPIWLNQPRFSKMYGGAPFARQYLIWPISLDTDDYDTALKGRYRAVLTLNGKYELFSVIDKTLHGIRECRMDAPKALVQIKHDMKCGTYLFKNHKLLLAAMSACKDILQIATHSFPARYDGPHFSSFGEQRYVYPIKYDELYRHNTEPGPFRVVVDSRCNLIGAVTVYSNGESFKCAEVQNTSGELMKRPKRH
;
A
#
# COMPACT_ATOMS: atom_id res chain seq x y z
N MET A 1 34.68 -57.33 3.71
CA MET A 1 35.19 -56.01 3.24
C MET A 1 34.18 -54.94 3.63
N ARG A 2 34.54 -54.00 4.51
CA ARG A 2 33.68 -52.88 4.92
C ARG A 2 34.22 -51.60 4.28
N PHE A 3 33.44 -50.97 3.41
CA PHE A 3 33.77 -49.69 2.82
C PHE A 3 33.19 -48.58 3.69
N THR A 4 34.07 -47.84 4.37
CA THR A 4 33.76 -46.56 5.03
C THR A 4 33.77 -45.45 3.99
N ILE A 5 32.60 -44.91 3.68
CA ILE A 5 32.42 -43.74 2.81
C ILE A 5 32.59 -42.48 3.68
N THR A 6 33.75 -41.86 3.57
CA THR A 6 34.05 -40.58 4.22
C THR A 6 33.38 -39.46 3.41
N ARG A 7 32.31 -38.86 3.96
CA ARG A 7 31.68 -37.67 3.37
C ARG A 7 32.58 -36.46 3.55
N VAL A 8 33.25 -36.04 2.49
CA VAL A 8 33.96 -34.76 2.40
C VAL A 8 32.91 -33.65 2.23
N SER A 9 32.64 -32.90 3.30
CA SER A 9 31.85 -31.67 3.22
C SER A 9 32.73 -30.56 2.67
N VAL A 10 32.54 -30.24 1.39
CA VAL A 10 33.15 -29.06 0.76
C VAL A 10 32.29 -27.85 1.16
N PHE A 11 32.75 -27.10 2.16
CA PHE A 11 32.21 -25.78 2.47
C PHE A 11 32.70 -24.80 1.39
N LEU A 12 31.83 -24.49 0.43
CA LEU A 12 32.01 -23.34 -0.47
C LEU A 12 31.75 -22.07 0.35
N SER A 13 32.81 -21.48 0.92
CA SER A 13 32.82 -20.09 1.38
C SER A 13 32.90 -19.16 0.17
N LEU A 14 31.75 -18.83 -0.40
CA LEU A 14 31.60 -17.72 -1.35
C LEU A 14 30.72 -16.66 -0.68
N LEU A 15 31.19 -15.41 -0.73
CA LEU A 15 30.61 -14.15 -0.23
C LEU A 15 31.18 -13.66 1.11
N GLY A 16 32.38 -13.09 1.02
CA GLY A 16 32.93 -12.16 2.00
C GLY A 16 33.36 -10.87 1.32
N VAL A 17 32.43 -10.13 0.73
CA VAL A 17 32.63 -8.70 0.43
C VAL A 17 31.65 -7.95 1.32
N VAL A 18 32.09 -7.72 2.55
CA VAL A 18 31.36 -6.89 3.53
C VAL A 18 31.62 -5.44 3.14
N LEU A 19 30.67 -4.84 2.41
CA LEU A 19 30.57 -3.39 2.28
C LEU A 19 30.01 -2.84 3.59
N ALA A 20 30.87 -2.72 4.61
CA ALA A 20 30.56 -1.98 5.83
C ALA A 20 30.54 -0.48 5.50
N SER A 21 29.49 -0.04 4.82
CA SER A 21 29.17 1.38 4.64
C SER A 21 28.64 1.88 5.97
N VAL A 22 29.49 2.59 6.70
CA VAL A 22 29.17 3.31 7.92
C VAL A 22 27.92 4.17 7.71
N LEU A 23 26.81 3.79 8.34
CA LEU A 23 25.61 4.63 8.45
C LEU A 23 25.84 5.65 9.57
N GLU A 24 26.47 6.78 9.25
CA GLU A 24 26.48 7.93 10.15
C GLU A 24 25.06 8.53 10.25
N PRO A 25 24.56 8.82 11.46
CA PRO A 25 23.29 9.51 11.62
C PRO A 25 23.45 10.97 11.16
N ARG A 26 23.03 11.26 9.92
CA ARG A 26 23.00 12.62 9.38
C ARG A 26 22.00 13.48 10.17
N GLN A 27 22.52 14.41 10.97
CA GLN A 27 21.76 15.55 11.48
C GLN A 27 21.46 16.49 10.30
N ASN A 28 20.22 16.51 9.83
CA ASN A 28 19.80 17.39 8.74
C ASN A 28 19.43 18.78 9.27
N ASP A 29 19.97 19.81 8.62
CA ASP A 29 19.59 21.22 8.79
C ASP A 29 18.09 21.41 8.45
N PRO A 30 17.27 21.92 9.38
CA PRO A 30 15.80 21.96 9.25
C PRO A 30 15.27 22.84 8.11
N HIS A 31 16.10 23.68 7.48
CA HIS A 31 15.64 24.63 6.47
C HIS A 31 15.96 24.29 5.00
N ASN A 32 16.69 23.20 4.72
CA ASN A 32 17.02 22.80 3.34
C ASN A 32 16.84 21.30 3.06
N SER A 33 15.93 20.64 3.78
CA SER A 33 15.69 19.21 3.56
C SER A 33 14.88 19.00 2.27
N LYS A 34 15.53 18.41 1.25
CA LYS A 34 14.87 17.81 0.09
C LYS A 34 13.64 17.00 0.56
N PRO A 35 12.47 17.09 -0.12
CA PRO A 35 11.30 16.29 0.23
C PRO A 35 11.69 14.82 0.38
N PHE A 36 11.35 14.22 1.52
CA PHE A 36 11.60 12.81 1.76
C PHE A 36 10.72 11.99 0.81
N ASN A 37 11.35 11.15 -0.01
CA ASN A 37 10.67 10.20 -0.88
C ASN A 37 10.85 8.81 -0.27
N GLY A 38 9.79 8.24 0.29
CA GLY A 38 9.89 6.97 0.99
C GLY A 38 8.69 6.67 1.88
N PHE A 39 8.90 5.72 2.80
CA PHE A 39 7.88 5.26 3.73
C PHE A 39 8.27 5.62 5.16
N GLN A 40 7.34 6.18 5.90
CA GLN A 40 7.44 6.45 7.33
C GLN A 40 6.61 5.41 8.10
N CYS A 41 7.30 4.64 8.95
CA CYS A 41 6.74 3.60 9.80
C CYS A 41 6.97 3.99 11.26
N HIS A 42 5.99 4.56 11.98
CA HIS A 42 6.15 4.94 13.39
C HIS A 42 7.46 5.71 13.68
N ASP A 43 8.50 5.03 14.19
CA ASP A 43 9.84 5.52 14.51
C ASP A 43 10.90 5.35 13.40
N ALA A 44 10.60 4.59 12.35
CA ALA A 44 11.52 4.34 11.23
C ALA A 44 11.12 5.07 9.94
N ARG A 45 12.13 5.37 9.11
CA ARG A 45 11.97 5.96 7.77
C ARG A 45 12.80 5.17 6.76
N PHE A 46 12.13 4.69 5.72
CA PHE A 46 12.73 3.94 4.63
C PHE A 46 12.73 4.79 3.38
N SER A 47 13.91 5.25 2.94
CA SER A 47 14.01 6.05 1.73
C SER A 47 13.74 5.20 0.48
N ALA A 48 13.36 5.85 -0.62
CA ALA A 48 13.18 5.19 -1.91
C ALA A 48 14.47 4.47 -2.36
N GLU A 49 15.64 5.09 -2.13
CA GLU A 49 16.94 4.53 -2.50
C GLU A 49 17.23 3.25 -1.70
N PHE A 50 16.98 3.24 -0.38
CA PHE A 50 17.12 2.04 0.44
C PHE A 50 16.22 0.91 -0.05
N LEU A 51 14.95 1.21 -0.34
CA LEU A 51 14.00 0.20 -0.78
C LEU A 51 14.29 -0.31 -2.19
N GLU A 52 14.85 0.54 -3.06
CA GLU A 52 15.33 0.13 -4.38
C GLU A 52 16.47 -0.90 -4.25
N LEU A 53 17.46 -0.63 -3.37
CA LEU A 53 18.54 -1.58 -3.08
C LEU A 53 18.00 -2.93 -2.61
N VAL A 54 17.05 -2.93 -1.65
CA VAL A 54 16.37 -4.14 -1.18
C VAL A 54 15.72 -4.89 -2.34
N THR A 55 14.96 -4.20 -3.21
CA THR A 55 14.30 -4.89 -4.33
C THR A 55 15.27 -5.45 -5.35
N ASN A 56 16.38 -4.76 -5.61
CA ASN A 56 17.41 -5.23 -6.54
C ASN A 56 18.13 -6.46 -5.98
N GLN A 57 18.40 -6.49 -4.68
CA GLN A 57 18.94 -7.68 -4.01
C GLN A 57 17.98 -8.86 -4.15
N ILE A 58 16.69 -8.68 -3.89
CA ILE A 58 15.67 -9.74 -4.01
C ILE A 58 15.57 -10.26 -5.44
N LYS A 59 15.55 -9.36 -6.44
CA LYS A 59 15.53 -9.74 -7.86
C LYS A 59 16.76 -10.51 -8.30
N SER A 60 17.91 -10.27 -7.66
CA SER A 60 19.16 -10.98 -7.95
C SER A 60 19.21 -12.39 -7.32
N LEU A 61 18.33 -12.70 -6.37
CA LEU A 61 18.33 -14.00 -5.72
C LEU A 61 17.91 -15.09 -6.72
N PRO A 62 18.63 -16.23 -6.74
CA PRO A 62 18.23 -17.39 -7.51
C PRO A 62 16.78 -17.82 -7.23
N ILE A 63 16.07 -18.29 -8.24
CA ILE A 63 14.65 -18.67 -8.17
C ILE A 63 14.37 -19.67 -7.03
N TRP A 64 15.32 -20.55 -6.69
CA TRP A 64 15.19 -21.52 -5.59
C TRP A 64 15.38 -20.93 -4.19
N LEU A 65 15.94 -19.72 -4.05
CA LEU A 65 15.93 -18.98 -2.78
C LEU A 65 14.58 -18.29 -2.53
N ASN A 66 13.64 -18.31 -3.48
CA ASN A 66 12.21 -18.03 -3.24
C ASN A 66 11.49 -19.19 -2.52
N GLN A 67 12.24 -20.07 -1.85
CA GLN A 67 11.64 -21.10 -0.99
C GLN A 67 10.81 -20.45 0.13
N PRO A 68 9.77 -21.13 0.64
CA PRO A 68 8.89 -20.63 1.71
C PRO A 68 9.60 -20.20 2.99
N ARG A 69 10.86 -20.62 3.17
CA ARG A 69 11.70 -20.23 4.31
C ARG A 69 12.07 -18.74 4.29
N PHE A 70 12.25 -18.15 3.10
CA PHE A 70 12.76 -16.78 2.96
C PHE A 70 11.66 -15.75 2.67
N SER A 71 10.46 -16.20 2.35
CA SER A 71 9.36 -15.31 2.05
C SER A 71 8.04 -15.94 2.42
N LYS A 72 7.18 -15.12 3.05
CA LYS A 72 5.83 -15.54 3.43
C LYS A 72 4.85 -14.88 2.48
N MET A 73 3.94 -15.68 1.94
CA MET A 73 2.77 -15.16 1.23
C MET A 73 1.82 -14.55 2.26
N TYR A 74 1.41 -13.30 2.04
CA TYR A 74 0.50 -12.60 2.93
C TYR A 74 -0.72 -12.11 2.17
N GLY A 75 -1.90 -12.60 2.53
CA GLY A 75 -3.19 -12.22 1.97
C GLY A 75 -4.17 -11.78 3.07
N GLY A 76 -3.70 -10.95 4.00
CA GLY A 76 -4.50 -10.40 5.09
C GLY A 76 -4.52 -8.87 5.06
N ALA A 77 -5.32 -8.28 5.94
CA ALA A 77 -5.41 -6.83 6.05
C ALA A 77 -4.02 -6.17 6.25
N PRO A 78 -3.75 -5.00 5.66
CA PRO A 78 -4.66 -4.17 4.87
C PRO A 78 -4.71 -4.52 3.37
N PHE A 79 -4.24 -5.70 2.96
CA PHE A 79 -4.17 -6.08 1.56
C PHE A 79 -5.34 -6.98 1.15
N ALA A 80 -5.94 -6.67 -0.02
CA ALA A 80 -7.04 -7.47 -0.57
C ALA A 80 -6.57 -8.70 -1.36
N ARG A 81 -5.28 -8.76 -1.71
CA ARG A 81 -4.66 -9.82 -2.51
C ARG A 81 -3.45 -10.38 -1.79
N GLN A 82 -2.91 -11.47 -2.31
CA GLN A 82 -1.67 -12.05 -1.80
C GLN A 82 -0.47 -11.25 -2.30
N TYR A 83 0.46 -10.99 -1.41
CA TYR A 83 1.75 -10.34 -1.68
C TYR A 83 2.88 -11.14 -1.05
N LEU A 84 4.09 -10.91 -1.56
CA LEU A 84 5.30 -11.38 -0.90
C LEU A 84 5.67 -10.39 0.22
N ILE A 85 5.90 -10.87 1.43
CA ILE A 85 6.49 -10.04 2.49
C ILE A 85 7.95 -10.44 2.73
N TRP A 86 8.84 -9.45 2.74
CA TRP A 86 10.28 -9.63 2.86
C TRP A 86 10.84 -8.85 4.07
N PRO A 87 11.62 -9.49 4.97
CA PRO A 87 12.32 -8.81 6.06
C PRO A 87 13.20 -7.65 5.62
N ILE A 88 13.06 -6.49 6.27
CA ILE A 88 13.94 -5.33 6.09
C ILE A 88 14.37 -4.77 7.44
N SER A 89 15.56 -4.18 7.49
CA SER A 89 16.09 -3.48 8.65
C SER A 89 16.92 -2.27 8.21
N LEU A 90 16.91 -1.19 8.99
CA LEU A 90 17.82 -0.05 8.80
C LEU A 90 19.19 -0.29 9.44
N ASP A 91 19.27 -1.22 10.39
CA ASP A 91 20.45 -1.43 11.23
C ASP A 91 21.35 -2.58 10.74
N THR A 92 20.88 -3.37 9.78
CA THR A 92 21.58 -4.56 9.29
C THR A 92 21.10 -5.00 7.92
N ASP A 93 22.00 -5.59 7.15
CA ASP A 93 21.76 -6.29 5.88
C ASP A 93 21.58 -7.81 6.06
N ASP A 94 21.84 -8.34 7.27
CA ASP A 94 21.68 -9.75 7.59
C ASP A 94 20.20 -10.16 7.62
N TYR A 95 19.85 -11.14 6.80
CA TYR A 95 18.47 -11.58 6.63
C TYR A 95 17.88 -12.17 7.92
N ASP A 96 18.63 -13.01 8.64
CA ASP A 96 18.14 -13.68 9.85
C ASP A 96 17.89 -12.69 10.99
N THR A 97 18.68 -11.63 11.06
CA THR A 97 18.49 -10.52 11.99
C THR A 97 17.29 -9.67 11.58
N ALA A 98 17.17 -9.30 10.30
CA ALA A 98 16.01 -8.58 9.78
C ALA A 98 14.69 -9.37 9.97
N LEU A 99 14.75 -10.70 9.88
CA LEU A 99 13.61 -11.60 10.08
C LEU A 99 13.03 -11.52 11.49
N LYS A 100 13.85 -11.20 12.50
CA LYS A 100 13.42 -10.95 13.89
C LYS A 100 12.87 -9.53 14.07
N GLY A 101 13.23 -8.61 13.19
CA GLY A 101 12.76 -7.22 13.19
C GLY A 101 11.27 -7.09 12.87
N ARG A 102 10.75 -5.87 13.02
CA ARG A 102 9.31 -5.53 12.83
C ARG A 102 8.93 -5.23 11.39
N TYR A 103 9.86 -4.69 10.59
CA TYR A 103 9.52 -4.12 9.28
C TYR A 103 9.60 -5.13 8.15
N ARG A 104 8.64 -5.08 7.23
CA ARG A 104 8.66 -5.90 6.00
C ARG A 104 8.41 -5.03 4.78
N ALA A 105 9.18 -5.25 3.72
CA ALA A 105 8.80 -4.80 2.39
C ALA A 105 7.69 -5.71 1.84
N VAL A 106 6.73 -5.13 1.14
CA VAL A 106 5.63 -5.84 0.48
C VAL A 106 5.87 -5.75 -1.01
N LEU A 107 5.97 -6.89 -1.68
CA LEU A 107 6.32 -6.98 -3.10
C LEU A 107 5.19 -7.62 -3.91
N THR A 108 5.06 -7.17 -5.16
CA THR A 108 4.12 -7.74 -6.12
C THR A 108 4.55 -9.14 -6.57
N LEU A 109 3.58 -9.99 -6.93
CA LEU A 109 3.79 -11.37 -7.38
C LEU A 109 3.75 -11.51 -8.91
N ASN A 110 3.89 -10.40 -9.65
CA ASN A 110 3.82 -10.36 -11.12
C ASN A 110 5.11 -10.84 -11.81
N GLY A 111 5.95 -11.61 -11.12
CA GLY A 111 7.27 -12.05 -11.59
C GLY A 111 8.37 -10.97 -11.55
N LYS A 112 8.04 -9.71 -11.25
CA LYS A 112 9.01 -8.61 -11.18
C LYS A 112 9.41 -8.21 -9.76
N TYR A 113 8.68 -8.67 -8.74
CA TYR A 113 8.92 -8.34 -7.32
C TYR A 113 9.06 -6.84 -7.09
N GLU A 114 8.15 -6.06 -7.67
CA GLU A 114 8.16 -4.60 -7.53
C GLU A 114 7.73 -4.23 -6.11
N LEU A 115 8.39 -3.20 -5.54
CA LEU A 115 8.01 -2.67 -4.24
C LEU A 115 6.59 -2.10 -4.32
N PHE A 116 5.71 -2.67 -3.51
CA PHE A 116 4.33 -2.24 -3.41
C PHE A 116 4.08 -1.39 -2.16
N SER A 117 4.66 -1.81 -1.03
CA SER A 117 4.55 -1.09 0.24
C SER A 117 5.60 -1.50 1.27
N VAL A 118 5.53 -0.89 2.46
CA VAL A 118 6.26 -1.30 3.67
C VAL A 118 5.24 -1.46 4.79
N ILE A 119 5.41 -2.48 5.63
CA ILE A 119 4.56 -2.73 6.81
C ILE A 119 5.38 -2.79 8.09
N ASP A 120 4.76 -2.36 9.19
CA ASP A 120 5.20 -2.57 10.57
C ASP A 120 4.40 -3.71 11.19
N LYS A 121 5.10 -4.80 11.52
CA LYS A 121 4.54 -5.96 12.20
C LYS A 121 4.78 -5.83 13.71
N THR A 122 3.69 -5.66 14.44
CA THR A 122 3.68 -5.55 15.90
C THR A 122 3.01 -6.79 16.53
N LEU A 123 3.09 -6.90 17.86
CA LEU A 123 2.33 -7.92 18.61
C LEU A 123 0.82 -7.79 18.45
N HIS A 124 0.34 -6.58 18.13
CA HIS A 124 -1.08 -6.26 17.99
C HIS A 124 -1.59 -6.42 16.55
N GLY A 125 -0.71 -6.71 15.59
CA GLY A 125 -1.08 -6.88 14.19
C GLY A 125 -0.15 -6.17 13.22
N ILE A 126 -0.62 -6.01 11.99
CA ILE A 126 0.12 -5.39 10.89
C ILE A 126 -0.45 -4.01 10.61
N ARG A 127 0.45 -3.04 10.37
CA ARG A 127 0.12 -1.70 9.93
C ARG A 127 0.92 -1.38 8.67
N GLU A 128 0.29 -0.76 7.69
CA GLU A 128 1.02 -0.24 6.53
C GLU A 128 1.70 1.09 6.88
N CYS A 129 2.93 1.24 6.43
CA CYS A 129 3.68 2.46 6.61
C CYS A 129 3.19 3.53 5.64
N ARG A 130 3.20 4.78 6.09
CA ARG A 130 2.71 5.90 5.29
C ARG A 130 3.77 6.35 4.31
N MET A 131 3.42 6.53 3.05
CA MET A 131 4.30 7.23 2.11
C MET A 131 4.28 8.72 2.44
N ASP A 132 5.46 9.28 2.66
CA ASP A 132 5.61 10.71 2.87
C ASP A 132 5.51 11.39 1.50
N ALA A 133 4.44 12.16 1.29
CA ALA A 133 4.21 12.89 0.05
C ALA A 133 3.66 14.26 0.42
N PRO A 134 4.05 15.34 -0.29
CA PRO A 134 3.57 16.68 -0.01
C PRO A 134 2.04 16.72 0.01
N LYS A 135 1.48 17.39 1.03
CA LYS A 135 0.03 17.54 1.22
C LYS A 135 -0.53 18.41 0.09
N ALA A 136 -1.16 17.80 -0.88
CA ALA A 136 -2.10 18.48 -1.76
C ALA A 136 -3.49 18.00 -1.39
N LEU A 137 -4.34 18.89 -0.87
CA LEU A 137 -5.74 18.59 -0.61
C LEU A 137 -6.52 18.75 -1.91
N VAL A 138 -6.71 17.66 -2.65
CA VAL A 138 -7.61 17.67 -3.83
C VAL A 138 -8.97 17.18 -3.35
N GLN A 139 -9.93 18.08 -3.30
CA GLN A 139 -11.33 17.75 -3.02
C GLN A 139 -12.09 17.59 -4.32
N ILE A 140 -12.51 16.37 -4.64
CA ILE A 140 -13.51 16.14 -5.68
C ILE A 140 -14.82 16.74 -5.21
N LYS A 141 -15.41 17.61 -6.03
CA LYS A 141 -16.71 18.27 -5.77
C LYS A 141 -17.87 17.70 -6.59
N HIS A 142 -17.60 16.62 -7.35
CA HIS A 142 -18.56 15.98 -8.24
C HIS A 142 -19.30 14.82 -7.54
N ASP A 143 -20.51 14.56 -8.01
CA ASP A 143 -21.21 13.30 -7.75
C ASP A 143 -20.58 12.20 -8.62
N MET A 144 -20.74 10.93 -8.23
CA MET A 144 -20.17 9.80 -8.97
C MET A 144 -21.28 8.82 -9.38
N LYS A 145 -21.29 8.42 -10.65
CA LYS A 145 -22.21 7.41 -11.19
C LYS A 145 -21.49 6.07 -11.37
N CYS A 146 -21.93 5.05 -10.63
CA CYS A 146 -21.41 3.69 -10.69
C CYS A 146 -22.51 2.76 -11.23
N GLY A 147 -22.49 2.50 -12.55
CA GLY A 147 -23.58 1.77 -13.21
C GLY A 147 -24.89 2.57 -13.16
N THR A 148 -25.93 2.01 -12.53
CA THR A 148 -27.23 2.68 -12.33
C THR A 148 -27.29 3.53 -11.06
N TYR A 149 -26.29 3.44 -10.18
CA TYR A 149 -26.28 4.13 -8.89
C TYR A 149 -25.60 5.49 -8.98
N LEU A 150 -26.21 6.50 -8.36
CA LEU A 150 -25.66 7.84 -8.21
C LEU A 150 -25.26 8.08 -6.75
N PHE A 151 -23.96 8.28 -6.50
CA PHE A 151 -23.42 8.64 -5.20
C PHE A 151 -23.19 10.13 -5.13
N LYS A 152 -23.91 10.79 -4.22
CA LYS A 152 -23.75 12.22 -3.96
C LYS A 152 -22.40 12.52 -3.33
N ASN A 153 -21.83 13.67 -3.66
CA ASN A 153 -20.52 14.10 -3.18
C ASN A 153 -20.37 14.01 -1.64
N HIS A 154 -21.37 14.48 -0.90
CA HIS A 154 -21.36 14.41 0.57
C HIS A 154 -21.17 12.98 1.09
N LYS A 155 -21.75 11.98 0.43
CA LYS A 155 -21.66 10.57 0.84
C LYS A 155 -20.28 9.99 0.55
N LEU A 156 -19.68 10.36 -0.57
CA LEU A 156 -18.31 9.99 -0.91
C LEU A 156 -17.32 10.57 0.10
N LEU A 157 -17.51 11.83 0.50
CA LEU A 157 -16.69 12.48 1.53
C LEU A 157 -16.83 11.79 2.89
N LEU A 158 -18.04 11.45 3.33
CA LEU A 158 -18.23 10.71 4.60
C LEU A 158 -17.51 9.36 4.58
N ALA A 159 -17.59 8.61 3.48
CA ALA A 159 -16.87 7.35 3.35
C ALA A 159 -15.34 7.54 3.33
N ALA A 160 -14.84 8.57 2.63
CA ALA A 160 -13.42 8.91 2.62
C ALA A 160 -12.91 9.31 4.02
N MET A 161 -13.70 10.05 4.79
CA MET A 161 -13.39 10.41 6.18
C MET A 161 -13.33 9.17 7.07
N SER A 162 -14.26 8.22 6.92
CA SER A 162 -14.21 6.94 7.63
C SER A 162 -12.97 6.15 7.27
N ALA A 163 -12.65 6.03 5.97
CA ALA A 163 -11.44 5.37 5.49
C ALA A 163 -10.18 5.99 6.12
N CYS A 164 -10.08 7.32 6.11
CA CYS A 164 -8.93 8.04 6.66
C CYS A 164 -8.67 7.74 8.14
N LYS A 165 -9.73 7.68 8.95
CA LYS A 165 -9.63 7.34 10.38
C LYS A 165 -9.05 5.94 10.59
N ASP A 166 -9.39 5.02 9.69
CA ASP A 166 -9.02 3.62 9.80
C ASP A 166 -7.64 3.31 9.17
N ILE A 167 -7.19 4.06 8.14
CA ILE A 167 -5.85 3.88 7.50
C ILE A 167 -4.72 3.95 8.52
N LEU A 168 -4.83 4.85 9.50
CA LEU A 168 -3.77 5.10 10.49
C LEU A 168 -3.76 4.09 11.64
N GLN A 169 -4.78 3.23 11.71
CA GLN A 169 -4.94 2.26 12.79
C GLN A 169 -4.28 0.92 12.44
N ILE A 170 -4.21 0.04 13.43
CA ILE A 170 -3.83 -1.36 13.18
C ILE A 170 -4.94 -1.99 12.36
N ALA A 171 -4.58 -2.70 11.29
CA ALA A 171 -5.55 -3.29 10.39
C ALA A 171 -6.23 -4.50 11.06
N THR A 172 -7.34 -4.24 11.77
CA THR A 172 -8.19 -5.27 12.40
C THR A 172 -9.31 -5.76 11.48
N HIS A 173 -9.58 -5.02 10.40
CA HIS A 173 -10.66 -5.27 9.46
C HIS A 173 -10.14 -5.27 8.02
N SER A 174 -10.93 -5.82 7.10
CA SER A 174 -10.57 -5.89 5.68
C SER A 174 -10.49 -4.52 4.99
N PHE A 175 -11.12 -3.49 5.57
CA PHE A 175 -11.13 -2.14 5.02
C PHE A 175 -10.60 -1.13 6.04
N PRO A 176 -9.95 -0.05 5.59
CA PRO A 176 -9.60 0.29 4.21
C PRO A 176 -8.61 -0.72 3.62
N ALA A 177 -8.89 -1.18 2.40
CA ALA A 177 -8.04 -2.15 1.73
C ALA A 177 -7.14 -1.41 0.75
N ARG A 178 -5.88 -1.83 0.64
CA ARG A 178 -4.93 -1.31 -0.32
C ARG A 178 -5.45 -1.48 -1.74
N TYR A 179 -5.43 -0.41 -2.53
CA TYR A 179 -5.94 -0.41 -3.91
C TYR A 179 -4.80 -0.47 -4.92
N ASP A 180 -4.80 -1.52 -5.75
CA ASP A 180 -3.82 -1.78 -6.82
C ASP A 180 -4.45 -1.74 -8.23
N GLY A 181 -5.69 -1.27 -8.35
CA GLY A 181 -6.38 -1.20 -9.63
C GLY A 181 -5.84 -0.09 -10.55
N PRO A 182 -5.97 -0.24 -11.88
CA PRO A 182 -5.30 0.60 -12.86
C PRO A 182 -5.91 2.00 -13.05
N HIS A 183 -7.12 2.24 -12.52
CA HIS A 183 -7.94 3.40 -12.89
C HIS A 183 -7.50 4.77 -12.37
N PHE A 184 -6.58 4.81 -11.41
CA PHE A 184 -6.14 6.05 -10.77
C PHE A 184 -4.63 6.15 -10.73
N SER A 185 -3.95 5.79 -11.80
CA SER A 185 -2.50 5.73 -11.88
C SER A 185 -1.82 7.12 -11.91
N SER A 186 -1.81 7.85 -10.79
CA SER A 186 -0.67 8.72 -10.46
C SER A 186 0.47 7.83 -9.97
N PHE A 187 1.64 7.92 -10.60
CA PHE A 187 2.79 7.08 -10.23
C PHE A 187 3.14 7.28 -8.75
N GLY A 188 3.32 6.18 -8.02
CA GLY A 188 3.80 6.20 -6.64
C GLY A 188 2.76 6.43 -5.54
N GLU A 189 1.55 6.92 -5.79
CA GLU A 189 0.67 7.26 -4.66
C GLU A 189 0.05 6.02 -3.98
N GLN A 190 0.19 5.99 -2.66
CA GLN A 190 -0.49 5.03 -1.81
C GLN A 190 -2.01 5.27 -1.83
N ARG A 191 -2.79 4.25 -2.24
CA ARG A 191 -4.25 4.35 -2.31
C ARG A 191 -4.95 3.21 -1.61
N TYR A 192 -6.16 3.51 -1.20
CA TYR A 192 -7.03 2.62 -0.45
C TYR A 192 -8.44 2.68 -1.01
N VAL A 193 -9.13 1.55 -0.95
CA VAL A 193 -10.57 1.46 -1.19
C VAL A 193 -11.31 1.30 0.12
N TYR A 194 -12.47 1.95 0.22
CA TYR A 194 -13.39 1.81 1.34
C TYR A 194 -14.83 1.65 0.86
N PRO A 195 -15.64 0.77 1.45
CA PRO A 195 -16.99 0.50 0.97
C PRO A 195 -17.93 1.70 1.07
N ILE A 196 -18.76 1.85 0.03
CA ILE A 196 -19.90 2.76 0.01
C ILE A 196 -21.16 1.98 -0.34
N LYS A 197 -22.24 2.25 0.40
CA LYS A 197 -23.56 1.68 0.16
C LYS A 197 -24.50 2.76 -0.34
N TYR A 198 -25.57 2.41 -1.06
CA TYR A 198 -26.47 3.40 -1.63
C TYR A 198 -27.29 4.14 -0.55
N ASP A 199 -27.79 3.43 0.46
CA ASP A 199 -28.70 4.00 1.46
C ASP A 199 -28.04 4.35 2.80
N GLU A 200 -26.96 3.66 3.16
CA GLU A 200 -26.32 3.82 4.48
C GLU A 200 -24.80 4.02 4.39
N LEU A 201 -24.16 4.28 5.53
CA LEU A 201 -22.70 4.23 5.68
C LEU A 201 -22.26 2.79 5.95
N TYR A 202 -21.09 2.42 5.43
CA TYR A 202 -20.54 1.09 5.67
C TYR A 202 -20.22 0.86 7.16
N ARG A 203 -20.43 -0.38 7.60
CA ARG A 203 -20.03 -0.89 8.92
C ARG A 203 -19.23 -2.18 8.72
N HIS A 204 -18.13 -2.34 9.46
CA HIS A 204 -17.20 -3.47 9.32
C HIS A 204 -17.87 -4.87 9.39
N ASN A 205 -18.98 -4.99 10.12
CA ASN A 205 -19.71 -6.26 10.29
C ASN A 205 -20.81 -6.49 9.24
N THR A 206 -20.78 -5.76 8.13
CA THR A 206 -21.78 -5.89 7.06
C THR A 206 -21.11 -6.21 5.74
N GLU A 207 -21.85 -6.80 4.81
CA GLU A 207 -21.36 -7.03 3.46
C GLU A 207 -20.97 -5.69 2.82
N PRO A 208 -19.76 -5.55 2.25
CA PRO A 208 -19.29 -4.28 1.73
C PRO A 208 -19.95 -3.89 0.40
N GLY A 209 -20.68 -4.79 -0.26
CA GLY A 209 -21.25 -4.57 -1.60
C GLY A 209 -20.16 -4.36 -2.67
N PRO A 210 -20.50 -3.89 -3.88
CA PRO A 210 -19.51 -3.75 -4.97
C PRO A 210 -18.87 -2.36 -5.07
N PHE A 211 -19.44 -1.32 -4.46
CA PHE A 211 -18.98 0.06 -4.67
C PHE A 211 -17.94 0.48 -3.63
N ARG A 212 -16.90 1.18 -4.06
CA ARG A 212 -15.83 1.69 -3.19
C ARG A 212 -15.51 3.15 -3.50
N VAL A 213 -15.24 3.96 -2.48
CA VAL A 213 -14.43 5.17 -2.67
C VAL A 213 -12.97 4.79 -2.77
N VAL A 214 -12.20 5.54 -3.55
CA VAL A 214 -10.74 5.46 -3.59
C VAL A 214 -10.19 6.69 -2.89
N VAL A 215 -9.36 6.49 -1.88
CA VAL A 215 -8.66 7.56 -1.16
C VAL A 215 -7.16 7.36 -1.22
N ASP A 216 -6.37 8.43 -1.20
CA ASP A 216 -4.91 8.32 -1.06
C ASP A 216 -4.48 8.27 0.42
N SER A 217 -3.18 8.04 0.69
CA SER A 217 -2.58 8.06 2.04
C SER A 217 -2.56 9.46 2.69
N ARG A 218 -2.99 10.49 1.97
CA ARG A 218 -3.20 11.86 2.47
C ARG A 218 -4.67 12.12 2.79
N CYS A 219 -5.52 11.09 2.69
CA CYS A 219 -6.96 11.15 2.91
C CYS A 219 -7.71 12.02 1.90
N ASN A 220 -7.15 12.20 0.70
CA ASN A 220 -7.88 12.82 -0.40
C ASN A 220 -8.81 11.80 -1.05
N LEU A 221 -10.04 12.23 -1.36
CA LEU A 221 -10.94 11.45 -2.20
C LEU A 221 -10.46 11.55 -3.66
N ILE A 222 -10.04 10.42 -4.22
CA ILE A 222 -9.53 10.30 -5.60
C ILE A 222 -10.62 9.89 -6.59
N GLY A 223 -11.67 9.24 -6.11
CA GLY A 223 -12.82 8.87 -6.94
C GLY A 223 -13.59 7.71 -6.35
N ALA A 224 -14.27 6.97 -7.22
CA ALA A 224 -15.01 5.76 -6.85
C ALA A 224 -14.85 4.68 -7.92
N VAL A 225 -14.99 3.42 -7.50
CA VAL A 225 -14.98 2.25 -8.37
C VAL A 225 -16.09 1.28 -8.02
N THR A 226 -16.49 0.50 -9.01
CA THR A 226 -17.20 -0.77 -8.81
C THR A 226 -16.17 -1.89 -8.83
N VAL A 227 -16.17 -2.78 -7.84
CA VAL A 227 -15.32 -3.96 -7.73
C VAL A 227 -16.18 -5.21 -7.85
N TYR A 228 -15.80 -6.12 -8.75
CA TYR A 228 -16.48 -7.39 -8.99
C TYR A 228 -15.82 -8.53 -8.21
N SER A 229 -16.50 -9.68 -8.13
CA SER A 229 -16.03 -10.86 -7.39
C SER A 229 -14.72 -11.46 -7.94
N ASN A 230 -14.46 -11.27 -9.24
CA ASN A 230 -13.20 -11.66 -9.89
C ASN A 230 -12.03 -10.70 -9.57
N GLY A 231 -12.27 -9.64 -8.80
CA GLY A 231 -11.28 -8.62 -8.46
C GLY A 231 -11.04 -7.58 -9.54
N GLU A 232 -11.76 -7.65 -10.67
CA GLU A 232 -11.79 -6.56 -11.64
C GLU A 232 -12.50 -5.35 -11.05
N SER A 233 -12.08 -4.16 -11.48
CA SER A 233 -12.71 -2.92 -11.07
C SER A 233 -12.98 -2.03 -12.27
N PHE A 234 -13.94 -1.11 -12.13
CA PHE A 234 -14.28 -0.11 -13.13
C PHE A 234 -14.43 1.24 -12.46
N LYS A 235 -13.82 2.28 -13.04
CA LYS A 235 -13.97 3.66 -12.58
C LYS A 235 -15.41 4.13 -12.73
N CYS A 236 -15.96 4.71 -11.66
CA CYS A 236 -17.25 5.39 -11.73
C CYS A 236 -17.11 6.72 -12.48
N ALA A 237 -18.15 7.12 -13.22
CA ALA A 237 -18.14 8.36 -13.99
C ALA A 237 -18.44 9.57 -13.10
N GLU A 238 -17.69 10.65 -13.26
CA GLU A 238 -18.00 11.94 -12.63
C GLU A 238 -19.26 12.54 -13.27
N VAL A 239 -20.18 13.04 -12.45
CA VAL A 239 -21.37 13.74 -12.89
C VAL A 239 -21.22 15.22 -12.52
N GLN A 240 -21.19 16.08 -13.53
CA GLN A 240 -21.19 17.52 -13.30
C GLN A 240 -22.50 17.93 -12.64
N ASN A 241 -22.43 18.64 -11.52
CA ASN A 241 -23.60 19.22 -10.87
C ASN A 241 -24.14 20.35 -11.75
N THR A 242 -25.07 20.03 -12.64
CA THR A 242 -25.84 21.02 -13.43
C THR A 242 -26.87 21.77 -12.59
N SER A 243 -26.97 21.47 -11.29
CA SER A 243 -27.89 22.09 -10.33
C SER A 243 -27.63 23.58 -10.05
N GLY A 244 -26.59 24.17 -10.65
CA GLY A 244 -26.34 25.62 -10.63
C GLY A 244 -26.96 26.39 -11.80
N GLU A 245 -27.43 25.74 -12.87
CA GLU A 245 -28.12 26.42 -13.97
C GLU A 245 -29.61 26.56 -13.61
N LEU A 246 -29.85 27.42 -12.62
CA LEU A 246 -31.17 27.88 -12.23
C LEU A 246 -31.87 28.39 -13.49
N MET A 247 -32.98 27.72 -13.85
CA MET A 247 -33.94 28.19 -14.83
C MET A 247 -34.12 29.71 -14.71
N LYS A 248 -33.54 30.48 -15.64
CA LYS A 248 -34.05 31.82 -15.92
C LYS A 248 -35.46 31.59 -16.43
N ARG A 249 -36.46 31.73 -15.54
CA ARG A 249 -37.86 31.80 -15.94
C ARG A 249 -37.95 32.87 -17.03
N PRO A 250 -38.45 32.56 -18.23
CA PRO A 250 -38.71 33.60 -19.21
C PRO A 250 -39.69 34.59 -18.57
N LYS A 251 -39.28 35.87 -18.51
CA LYS A 251 -40.20 36.96 -18.17
C LYS A 251 -41.30 36.92 -19.24
N ARG A 252 -42.53 36.61 -18.84
CA ARG A 252 -43.70 36.85 -19.69
C ARG A 252 -43.86 38.36 -19.79
N HIS A 253 -43.75 38.89 -21.01
CA HIS A 253 -44.17 40.23 -21.37
C HIS A 253 -45.67 40.24 -21.67
#